data_AF-A0A919II51-F1
#
_entry.id   AF-A0A919II51-F1
#
_cell.length_a   1.000
_cell.length_b   1.000
_cell.length_c   1.000
_cell.angle_alpha   90.00
_cell.angle_beta   90.00
_cell.angle_gamma   90.00
#
_symmetry.space_group_name_H-M   'P 1'
#
loop_
_entity.id
_entity.type
_entity.pdbx_description
1 polymer ?
#
loop_
_entity_poly.entity_id
_entity_poly.type
_entity_poly.pdbx_seq_one_letter_code
_entity_poly.pdbx_strand_id
1 'polypeptide(L)' 'MTDTTIITLRQASSAYAEAVRTTQRFFDRLEDTDDPAVLAEYAALAEQEKIAAENRLDALEAAGIAAPSIDNSPDE' A
#
# COMPACT_ATOMS: atom_id res chain seq x y z
N MET A 1 6.36 -21.68 -17.44
CA MET A 1 6.86 -20.31 -17.15
C MET A 1 6.05 -19.69 -16.00
N THR A 2 5.59 -20.50 -15.04
CA THR A 2 4.43 -20.17 -14.19
C THR A 2 4.80 -19.94 -12.72
N ASP A 3 6.04 -20.24 -12.32
CA ASP A 3 6.47 -20.11 -10.91
C ASP A 3 6.86 -18.67 -10.52
N THR A 4 7.50 -17.91 -11.41
CA THR A 4 8.00 -16.58 -11.03
C THR A 4 6.89 -15.56 -10.82
N THR A 5 5.84 -15.59 -11.63
CA THR A 5 4.74 -14.61 -11.57
C THR A 5 4.02 -14.63 -10.21
N ILE A 6 3.64 -15.82 -9.72
CA ILE A 6 2.95 -15.92 -8.43
C ILE A 6 3.87 -15.55 -7.25
N ILE A 7 5.18 -15.80 -7.37
CA ILE A 7 6.16 -15.38 -6.37
C ILE A 7 6.26 -13.85 -6.32
N THR A 8 6.35 -13.17 -7.47
CA THR A 8 6.39 -11.70 -7.55
C THR A 8 5.12 -11.08 -6.97
N LEU A 9 3.95 -11.61 -7.33
CA LEU A 9 2.66 -11.15 -6.79
C LEU A 9 2.59 -11.33 -5.27
N ARG A 10 3.07 -12.46 -4.75
CA ARG A 10 3.16 -12.72 -3.31
C ARG A 10 4.08 -11.72 -2.61
N GLN A 11 5.25 -11.43 -3.19
CA GLN A 11 6.21 -10.48 -2.62
C GLN A 11 5.63 -9.07 -2.57
N ALA A 12 5.05 -8.58 -3.67
CA ALA A 12 4.43 -7.27 -3.72
C ALA A 12 3.25 -7.16 -2.74
N SER A 13 2.43 -8.22 -2.63
CA SER A 13 1.34 -8.29 -1.64
C SER A 13 1.84 -8.28 -0.20
N SER A 14 2.96 -8.95 0.08
CA SER A 14 3.57 -8.96 1.41
C SER A 14 4.11 -7.58 1.79
N ALA A 15 4.78 -6.90 0.87
CA ALA A 15 5.31 -5.56 1.08
C ALA A 15 4.19 -4.55 1.36
N TYR A 16 3.10 -4.58 0.59
CA TYR A 16 1.92 -3.76 0.85
C TYR A 16 1.31 -4.04 2.23
N ALA A 17 1.13 -5.32 2.60
CA ALA A 17 0.59 -5.67 3.92
C ALA A 17 1.51 -5.24 5.08
N GLU A 18 2.83 -5.25 4.87
CA GLU A 18 3.79 -4.77 5.86
C GLU A 18 3.74 -3.25 6.03
N ALA A 19 3.64 -2.49 4.93
CA ALA A 19 3.45 -1.03 4.98
C ALA A 19 2.20 -0.66 5.79
N VAL A 20 1.05 -1.28 5.47
CA VAL A 20 -0.22 -1.04 6.19
C VAL A 20 -0.12 -1.38 7.67
N ARG A 21 0.50 -2.51 8.02
CA ARG A 21 0.70 -2.89 9.43
C ARG A 21 1.63 -1.93 10.16
N THR A 22 2.59 -1.33 9.46
CA THR A 22 3.52 -0.38 10.07
C THR A 22 2.79 0.90 10.48
N THR A 23 1.91 1.41 9.62
CA THR A 23 1.02 2.54 9.94
C THR A 23 0.04 2.22 11.06
N GLN A 24 -0.54 1.03 11.07
CA GLN A 24 -1.39 0.59 12.20
C GLN A 24 -0.62 0.60 13.52
N ARG A 25 0.59 0.03 13.54
CA ARG A 25 1.46 0.03 14.74
C ARG A 25 1.94 1.42 15.15
N PHE A 26 1.97 2.38 14.24
CA PHE A 26 2.25 3.78 14.55
C PHE A 26 1.07 4.35 15.36
N PHE A 27 -0.16 4.15 14.89
CA PHE A 27 -1.35 4.59 15.64
C PHE A 27 -1.53 3.88 16.98
N ASP A 28 -1.23 2.57 17.07
CA ASP A 28 -1.32 1.82 18.32
C ASP A 28 -0.36 2.34 19.41
N ARG A 29 0.72 3.02 19.01
CA ARG A 29 1.75 3.58 19.91
C ARG A 29 1.66 5.09 20.04
N LEU A 30 0.62 5.70 19.50
CA LEU A 30 0.46 7.14 19.49
C LEU A 30 0.07 7.64 20.89
N GLU A 31 0.95 8.44 21.50
CA GLU A 31 0.73 8.99 22.85
C GLU A 31 0.24 10.44 22.82
N ASP A 32 0.71 11.26 21.88
CA ASP A 32 0.35 12.67 21.73
C ASP A 32 -0.12 12.96 20.30
N THR A 33 -1.41 13.21 20.13
CA THR A 33 -2.02 13.51 18.82
C THR A 33 -1.81 14.95 18.36
N ASP A 34 -1.38 15.84 19.26
CA ASP A 34 -1.23 17.27 18.98
C ASP A 34 0.21 17.63 18.59
N ASP A 35 1.15 16.68 18.69
CA ASP A 35 2.54 16.87 18.25
C ASP A 35 2.64 16.98 16.72
N PRO A 36 3.13 18.09 16.15
CA PRO A 36 3.35 18.22 14.71
C PRO A 36 4.28 17.15 14.12
N ALA A 37 5.19 16.57 14.91
CA ALA A 37 6.05 15.48 14.47
C ALA A 37 5.27 14.21 14.11
N VAL A 38 4.15 13.95 14.80
CA VAL A 38 3.24 12.82 14.51
C VAL A 38 2.62 12.95 13.13
N LEU A 39 2.20 14.16 12.74
CA LEU A 39 1.65 14.41 11.40
C LEU A 39 2.71 14.19 10.31
N ALA A 40 3.96 14.58 10.56
CA ALA A 40 5.06 14.37 9.63
C ALA A 40 5.40 12.87 9.48
N GLU A 41 5.44 12.11 10.58
CA GLU A 41 5.67 10.66 10.56
C GLU A 41 4.53 9.95 9.82
N TYR A 42 3.28 10.30 10.11
CA TYR A 42 2.12 9.76 9.40
C TYR A 42 2.19 10.04 7.90
N ALA A 43 2.54 11.26 7.49
CA ALA A 43 2.67 11.61 6.08
C ALA A 43 3.73 10.74 5.36
N ALA A 44 4.86 10.45 6.03
CA ALA A 44 5.88 9.56 5.49
C ALA A 44 5.38 8.10 5.36
N LEU A 45 4.65 7.61 6.35
CA LEU A 45 4.05 6.26 6.32
C LEU A 45 2.98 6.14 5.23
N ALA A 46 2.13 7.15 5.08
CA ALA A 46 1.11 7.19 4.02
C ALA A 46 1.73 7.18 2.61
N GLU A 47 2.84 7.89 2.40
CA GLU A 47 3.56 7.84 1.13
C GLU A 47 4.17 6.46 0.86
N GLN A 48 4.72 5.80 1.89
CA GLN A 48 5.22 4.43 1.76
C GLN A 48 4.11 3.42 1.42
N GLU A 49 2.94 3.54 2.04
CA GLU A 49 1.78 2.72 1.71
C GLU A 49 1.35 2.91 0.26
N LYS A 50 1.30 4.15 -0.22
CA LYS A 50 0.97 4.48 -1.60
C LYS A 50 1.94 3.82 -2.58
N ILE A 51 3.24 3.98 -2.36
CA ILE A 51 4.28 3.36 -3.20
C ILE A 51 4.12 1.83 -3.19
N ALA A 52 3.86 1.22 -2.03
CA ALA A 52 3.68 -0.23 -1.94
C ALA A 52 2.39 -0.71 -2.65
N ALA A 53 1.34 0.11 -2.63
CA ALA A 53 0.10 -0.17 -3.35
C ALA A 53 0.30 -0.10 -4.87
N GLU A 54 0.99 0.93 -5.37
CA GLU A 54 1.35 1.09 -6.79
C GLU A 54 2.20 -0.08 -7.28
N ASN A 55 3.27 -0.43 -6.57
CA ASN A 55 4.12 -1.59 -6.92
C ASN A 55 3.33 -2.91 -7.00
N ARG A 56 2.30 -3.06 -6.17
CA ARG A 56 1.43 -4.25 -6.21
C ARG A 56 0.51 -4.25 -7.41
N LEU A 57 0.01 -3.08 -7.83
CA LEU A 57 -0.76 -2.94 -9.07
C LEU A 57 0.11 -3.19 -10.30
N ASP A 58 1.31 -2.63 -10.35
CA ASP A 58 2.28 -2.87 -11.42
C ASP A 58 2.60 -4.37 -11.56
N ALA A 59 2.73 -5.09 -10.43
CA ALA A 59 2.95 -6.53 -10.44
C ALA A 59 1.75 -7.32 -11.00
N LEU A 60 0.51 -6.84 -10.78
CA LEU A 60 -0.71 -7.43 -11.37
C LEU A 60 -0.77 -7.16 -12.88
N GLU A 61 -0.48 -5.93 -13.30
CA GLU A 61 -0.45 -5.55 -14.71
C GLU A 61 0.62 -6.33 -15.49
N ALA A 62 1.83 -6.47 -14.92
CA ALA A 62 2.90 -7.28 -15.49
C ALA A 62 2.53 -8.77 -15.59
N ALA A 63 1.62 -9.25 -14.74
CA ALA A 63 1.05 -10.59 -14.80
C ALA A 63 -0.10 -10.73 -15.81
N GLY A 64 -0.48 -9.65 -16.50
CA GLY A 64 -1.62 -9.60 -17.41
C GLY A 64 -2.97 -9.59 -16.67
N ILE A 65 -2.97 -9.29 -15.38
CA ILE A 65 -4.17 -9.21 -14.54
C ILE A 65 -4.58 -7.74 -14.46
N ALA A 66 -5.66 -7.39 -15.15
CA ALA A 66 -6.28 -6.09 -14.94
C ALA A 66 -6.98 -6.08 -13.58
N ALA A 67 -6.47 -5.28 -12.63
CA ALA A 67 -7.24 -4.94 -11.45
C ALA A 67 -8.36 -3.99 -11.90
N PRO A 68 -9.64 -4.28 -11.64
CA PRO A 68 -10.70 -3.32 -11.93
C PRO A 68 -10.42 -2.05 -11.14
N SER A 69 -10.15 -0.94 -11.83
CA SER A 69 -10.12 0.37 -11.21
C SER A 69 -11.51 0.67 -10.68
N ILE A 70 -11.63 0.97 -9.39
CA ILE A 70 -12.87 1.57 -8.89
C ILE A 70 -12.86 3.00 -9.43
N ASP A 71 -13.59 3.20 -10.53
CA ASP A 71 -13.91 4.54 -11.01
C ASP A 71 -14.87 5.16 -9.98
N ASN A 72 -14.37 6.12 -9.20
CA ASN A 72 -15.16 6.89 -8.24
C ASN A 72 -15.77 8.14 -8.90
N SER A 73 -15.77 8.23 -10.23
CA SER A 73 -16.54 9.24 -10.94
C SER A 73 -18.02 9.00 -10.65
N PRO A 74 -18.75 9.93 -10.03
CA PRO A 74 -20.20 9.81 -9.99
C PRO A 74 -20.67 9.81 -11.45
N ASP A 75 -21.49 8.83 -11.82
CA ASP A 75 -22.23 8.86 -13.08
C ASP A 75 -23.00 10.20 -13.11
N GLU A 76 -22.56 11.15 -13.95
CA GLU A 76 -23.27 12.42 -14.21
C GLU A 76 -24.55 12.19 -15.02
#